data_AF-A0A1X9T320-F1
#
_entry.id   AF-A0A1X9T320-F1
#
_cell.length_a   1.000
_cell.length_b   1.000
_cell.length_c   1.000
_cell.angle_alpha   90.00
_cell.angle_beta   90.00
_cell.angle_gamma   90.00
#
_symmetry.space_group_name_H-M   'P 1'
#
loop_
_entity.id
_entity.type
_entity.pdbx_description
1 polymer ?
#
loop_
_entity_poly.entity_id
_entity_poly.type
_entity_poly.pdbx_seq_one_letter_code
_entity_poly.pdbx_strand_id
1 'polypeptide(L)'
;MRIKRSIHNVDWMTPDDLEFEYGISIPLQTRLRMKKNYTSEASLKFAPIPFVKVGKLILYRRDDIDKWLETNTIKGETDELRE
;
A
#
# COMPACT_ATOMS: atom_id res chain seq x y z
N MET A 1 -19.96 -31.18 7.43
CA MET A 1 -19.42 -29.91 6.92
C MET A 1 -18.05 -29.68 7.58
N ARG A 2 -16.94 -29.86 6.86
CA ARG A 2 -15.60 -29.64 7.42
C ARG A 2 -15.34 -28.14 7.42
N ILE A 3 -15.33 -27.52 8.60
CA ILE A 3 -14.79 -26.17 8.76
C ILE A 3 -13.29 -26.28 8.51
N LYS A 4 -12.85 -25.96 7.30
CA LYS A 4 -11.45 -25.67 7.05
C LYS A 4 -11.16 -24.39 7.81
N ARG A 5 -10.59 -24.47 9.02
CA ARG A 5 -9.87 -23.32 9.58
C ARG A 5 -8.66 -23.12 8.69
N SER A 6 -8.81 -22.32 7.64
CA SER A 6 -7.66 -21.68 7.02
C SER A 6 -7.15 -20.69 8.05
N ILE A 7 -6.04 -21.03 8.70
CA ILE A 7 -5.17 -19.98 9.21
C ILE A 7 -4.65 -19.30 7.94
N HIS A 8 -5.43 -18.37 7.40
CA HIS A 8 -4.88 -17.38 6.51
C HIS A 8 -3.78 -16.71 7.35
N ASN A 9 -2.56 -16.61 6.84
CA ASN A 9 -1.69 -15.56 7.32
C ASN A 9 -2.37 -14.26 6.85
N VAL A 10 -3.34 -13.76 7.63
CA VAL A 10 -4.29 -12.67 7.28
C VAL A 10 -3.57 -11.36 6.98
N ASP A 11 -2.31 -11.27 7.38
CA ASP A 11 -1.57 -10.02 7.44
C ASP A 11 -0.86 -9.68 6.13
N TRP A 12 -0.68 -10.64 5.21
CA TRP A 12 0.10 -10.45 3.98
C TRP A 12 -0.76 -10.59 2.72
N MET A 13 -0.61 -9.63 1.82
CA MET A 13 -1.37 -9.51 0.57
C MET A 13 -0.42 -9.42 -0.61
N THR A 14 -0.80 -10.05 -1.72
CA THR A 14 -0.13 -9.87 -3.00
C THR A 14 -0.57 -8.56 -3.67
N PRO A 15 0.09 -8.11 -4.75
CA PRO A 15 -0.37 -6.99 -5.55
C PRO A 15 -1.82 -7.13 -6.03
N ASP A 16 -2.21 -8.34 -6.42
CA ASP A 16 -3.55 -8.64 -6.91
C ASP A 16 -4.58 -8.58 -5.77
N ASP A 17 -4.23 -9.10 -4.58
CA ASP A 17 -5.07 -9.00 -3.38
C ASP A 17 -5.25 -7.53 -2.96
N LEU A 18 -4.17 -6.74 -3.02
CA LEU A 18 -4.22 -5.31 -2.69
C LEU A 18 -5.13 -4.53 -3.67
N GLU A 19 -5.11 -4.86 -4.96
CA GLU A 19 -6.02 -4.27 -5.95
C GLU A 19 -7.46 -4.68 -5.69
N PHE A 20 -7.71 -5.96 -5.39
CA PHE A 20 -9.04 -6.47 -5.10
C PHE A 20 -9.65 -5.88 -3.82
N GLU A 21 -8.86 -5.76 -2.76
CA GLU A 21 -9.34 -5.35 -1.45
C GLU A 21 -9.39 -3.82 -1.26
N TYR A 22 -8.39 -3.10 -1.79
CA TYR A 22 -8.23 -1.66 -1.58
C TYR A 22 -8.43 -0.82 -2.84
N GLY A 23 -8.65 -1.46 -4.00
CA GLY A 23 -8.85 -0.76 -5.28
C GLY A 23 -7.58 -0.08 -5.81
N ILE A 24 -6.40 -0.36 -5.25
CA ILE A 24 -5.15 0.24 -5.69
C ILE A 24 -4.62 -0.52 -6.90
N SER A 25 -4.68 0.08 -8.08
CA SER A 25 -4.34 -0.63 -9.32
C SER A 25 -2.86 -1.03 -9.42
N ILE A 26 -2.56 -2.15 -10.08
CA ILE A 26 -1.17 -2.65 -10.25
C ILE A 26 -0.21 -1.62 -10.86
N PRO A 27 -0.60 -0.82 -11.88
CA PRO A 27 0.25 0.25 -12.41
C PRO A 27 0.54 1.34 -11.37
N LEU A 28 -0.48 1.71 -10.58
CA LEU A 28 -0.35 2.68 -9.49
C LEU A 28 0.59 2.15 -8.41
N GLN A 29 0.42 0.91 -7.97
CA GLN A 29 1.31 0.26 -7.02
C GLN A 29 2.76 0.26 -7.52
N THR A 30 2.99 -0.06 -8.79
CA THR A 30 4.34 -0.03 -9.39
C THR A 30 4.96 1.35 -9.35
N ARG A 31 4.17 2.39 -9.67
CA ARG A 31 4.60 3.78 -9.59
C ARG A 31 4.94 4.17 -8.15
N LEU A 32 4.13 3.76 -7.16
CA LEU A 32 4.35 4.06 -5.75
C LEU A 32 5.58 3.34 -5.17
N ARG A 33 5.89 2.13 -5.64
CA ARG A 33 7.09 1.36 -5.26
C ARG A 33 8.40 1.90 -5.87
N MET A 34 8.35 2.88 -6.78
CA MET A 34 9.57 3.40 -7.41
C MET A 34 10.49 4.06 -6.39
N LYS A 35 11.79 3.70 -6.42
CA LYS A 35 12.84 4.20 -5.51
C LYS A 35 12.89 5.73 -5.41
N LYS A 36 12.56 6.43 -6.50
CA LYS A 36 12.52 7.90 -6.52
C LYS A 36 11.52 8.51 -5.54
N ASN A 37 10.49 7.78 -5.11
CA ASN A 37 9.49 8.28 -4.15
C ASN A 37 9.94 8.15 -2.69
N TYR A 38 11.06 7.44 -2.44
CA TYR A 38 11.62 7.24 -1.10
C TYR A 38 12.67 8.29 -0.73
N THR A 39 12.86 9.33 -1.56
CA THR A 39 13.73 10.46 -1.21
C THR A 39 12.97 11.46 -0.35
N SER A 40 13.68 12.23 0.48
CA SER A 40 13.09 13.21 1.40
C SER A 40 12.18 14.22 0.68
N GLU A 41 12.54 14.61 -0.53
CA GLU A 41 11.77 15.57 -1.33
C GLU A 41 10.56 14.95 -2.03
N ALA A 42 10.69 13.72 -2.55
CA ALA A 42 9.59 13.07 -3.27
C ALA A 42 8.55 12.46 -2.34
N SER A 43 8.96 11.98 -1.16
CA SER A 43 8.05 11.46 -0.12
C SER A 43 7.14 12.53 0.49
N LEU A 44 7.53 13.81 0.40
CA LEU A 44 6.66 14.94 0.74
C LEU A 44 5.46 15.01 -0.22
N LYS A 45 5.69 14.78 -1.51
CA LYS A 45 4.68 14.90 -2.59
C LYS A 45 3.89 13.62 -2.84
N PHE A 46 4.53 12.45 -2.74
CA PHE A 46 3.90 11.14 -2.87
C PHE A 46 4.48 10.19 -1.84
N ALA A 47 3.71 9.84 -0.81
CA ALA A 47 4.19 8.90 0.20
C ALA A 47 4.41 7.53 -0.47
N PRO A 48 5.60 6.93 -0.35
CA PRO A 48 5.86 5.62 -0.92
C PRO A 48 4.98 4.56 -0.24
N ILE A 49 4.40 3.65 -1.04
CA ILE A 49 3.61 2.54 -0.49
C ILE A 49 4.56 1.54 0.20
N PRO A 50 4.33 1.16 1.47
CA PRO A 50 5.17 0.19 2.16
C PRO A 50 5.02 -1.18 1.50
N PHE A 51 6.14 -1.84 1.20
CA PHE A 51 6.13 -3.19 0.63
C PHE A 51 7.35 -3.98 1.10
N VAL A 52 7.22 -5.30 1.12
CA VAL A 52 8.32 -6.23 1.36
C VAL A 52 8.60 -7.01 0.09
N LYS A 53 9.88 -7.11 -0.27
CA LYS A 53 10.35 -7.91 -1.39
C LYS A 53 11.03 -9.17 -0.89
N VAL A 54 10.44 -10.32 -1.19
CA VAL A 54 11.02 -11.65 -0.88
C VAL A 54 11.39 -12.31 -2.19
N GLY A 55 12.65 -12.16 -2.59
CA GLY A 55 13.14 -12.63 -3.90
C GLY A 55 12.42 -11.91 -5.06
N LYS A 56 11.56 -12.66 -5.78
CA LYS A 56 10.72 -12.12 -6.87
C LYS A 56 9.33 -11.69 -6.41
N LEU A 57 8.92 -12.07 -5.19
CA LEU A 57 7.60 -11.78 -4.66
C LEU A 57 7.57 -10.39 -4.03
N ILE A 58 6.50 -9.66 -4.32
CA ILE A 58 6.13 -8.41 -3.65
C ILE A 58 4.96 -8.74 -2.74
N LEU A 59 5.08 -8.35 -1.47
CA LEU A 59 4.03 -8.55 -0.48
C LEU A 59 3.78 -7.24 0.25
N TYR A 60 2.52 -7.09 0.63
CA TYR A 60 2.00 -5.96 1.37
C TYR A 60 1.52 -6.43 2.72
N ARG A 61 1.96 -5.77 3.79
CA ARG A 61 1.40 -6.03 5.10
C ARG A 61 0.16 -5.18 5.29
N ARG A 62 -0.96 -5.79 5.67
CA ARG A 62 -2.25 -5.13 5.84
C ARG A 62 -2.17 -3.94 6.79
N ASP A 63 -1.62 -4.15 8.00
CA ASP A 63 -1.42 -3.09 9.00
C ASP A 63 -0.63 -1.88 8.46
N ASP A 64 0.36 -2.12 7.60
CA ASP A 64 1.21 -1.06 7.06
C ASP A 64 0.47 -0.28 5.96
N ILE A 65 -0.35 -0.97 5.17
CA ILE A 65 -1.22 -0.35 4.17
C ILE A 65 -2.30 0.48 4.83
N ASP A 66 -2.95 -0.01 5.88
CA ASP A 66 -4.00 0.72 6.59
C ASP A 66 -3.45 2.02 7.18
N LYS A 67 -2.30 1.97 7.89
CA LYS A 67 -1.60 3.16 8.40
C LYS A 67 -1.18 4.11 7.28
N TRP A 68 -0.73 3.56 6.16
CA TRP A 68 -0.34 4.36 5.00
C TRP A 68 -1.57 5.07 4.42
N LEU A 69 -2.71 4.41 4.31
CA LEU A 69 -3.96 5.01 3.84
C LEU A 69 -4.43 6.11 4.78
N GLU A 70 -4.46 5.88 6.10
CA GLU A 70 -4.80 6.91 7.09
C GLU A 70 -3.93 8.16 6.92
N THR A 71 -2.62 7.98 6.75
CA THR A 71 -1.68 9.09 6.58
C THR A 71 -1.89 9.86 5.27
N ASN A 72 -2.28 9.17 4.20
CA ASN A 72 -2.47 9.79 2.87
C ASN A 72 -3.88 10.35 2.66
N THR A 73 -4.91 9.78 3.27
CA THR A 73 -6.27 10.33 3.25
C THR A 73 -6.30 11.68 3.96
N ILE A 74 -5.59 11.82 5.09
CA ILE A 74 -5.46 13.10 5.82
C ILE A 74 -4.74 14.16 4.96
N LYS A 75 -3.80 13.77 4.08
CA LYS A 75 -3.12 14.72 3.19
C LYS A 75 -4.03 15.30 2.11
N GLY A 76 -5.03 14.54 1.64
CA GLY A 76 -5.96 14.98 0.60
C GLY A 76 -6.84 16.17 1.00
N GLU A 77 -7.26 16.26 2.26
CA GLU A 77 -8.09 17.37 2.76
C GLU A 77 -7.31 18.67 2.95
N THR A 78 -6.01 18.59 3.23
CA THR A 78 -5.18 19.79 3.49
C THR A 78 -4.68 20.52 2.24
N ASP A 79 -4.74 19.91 1.06
CA ASP A 79 -4.30 20.57 -0.19
C ASP A 79 -5.41 21.45 -0.82
N GLU A 80 -6.67 21.34 -0.37
CA GLU A 80 -7.78 22.20 -0.83
C GLU A 80 -7.87 23.56 -0.08
N LEU A 81 -7.04 23.78 0.94
CA LEU A 81 -6.98 25.04 1.71
C LEU A 81 -5.82 25.96 1.29
N ARG A 82 -5.22 25.71 0.11
CA ARG A 82 -4.17 26.54 -0.49
C ARG A 82 -4.47 26.84 -1.96
N GLU A 83 -5.59 27.50 -2.21
CA GLU A 83 -5.77 28.37 -3.39
C GLU A 83 -6.14 29.79 -2.93
#